data_AF-A0A3B7A8E5-F1
#
_entry.id   AF-A0A3B7A8E5-F1
#
_cell.length_a   1.000
_cell.length_b   1.000
_cell.length_c   1.000
_cell.angle_alpha   90.00
_cell.angle_beta   90.00
_cell.angle_gamma   90.00
#
_symmetry.space_group_name_H-M   'P 1'
#
loop_
_entity.id
_entity.type
_entity.pdbx_description
1 polymer ?
#
loop_
_entity_poly.entity_id
_entity_poly.type
_entity_poly.pdbx_seq_one_letter_code
_entity_poly.pdbx_strand_id
1 'polypeptide(L)'
;MLKIFIASATLIFLSTAASAEIYKCRLANGNTEISNLPCPLGSSTITSRPDERVSEAARRQAEHEVERMRQYVEKREASQRAEDTAARDERAATQPRRTPPPAPTLQRQYANTEECLRSIEGMALEATQRAQMEAECHNIAAPPQNVYIPGTVPAYPQHPHSHQPPSHLPNQLPTQQPMPKTDPLPTAPKIVMPPLQK
;
A
#
# COMPACT_ATOMS: atom_id res chain seq x y z
N MET A 1 2.88 -9.60 -60.89
CA MET A 1 2.43 -9.10 -59.58
C MET A 1 2.25 -10.23 -58.54
N LEU A 2 1.46 -11.27 -58.80
CA LEU A 2 1.18 -12.35 -57.83
C LEU A 2 2.42 -13.19 -57.39
N LYS A 3 3.40 -13.40 -58.28
CA LYS A 3 4.62 -14.18 -57.98
C LYS A 3 5.56 -13.51 -56.97
N ILE A 4 5.52 -12.17 -56.85
CA ILE A 4 6.37 -11.41 -55.92
C ILE A 4 5.81 -11.53 -54.50
N PHE A 5 4.49 -11.61 -54.34
CA PHE A 5 3.83 -11.80 -53.04
C PHE A 5 4.05 -13.20 -52.43
N ILE A 6 4.22 -14.23 -53.27
CA ILE A 6 4.50 -15.59 -52.79
C ILE A 6 5.95 -15.67 -52.28
N ALA A 7 6.90 -15.03 -52.98
CA ALA A 7 8.30 -14.99 -52.57
C ALA A 7 8.52 -14.23 -51.25
N SER A 8 7.77 -13.14 -51.02
CA SER A 8 7.83 -12.40 -49.75
C SER A 8 7.16 -13.14 -48.59
N ALA A 9 6.08 -13.90 -48.84
CA ALA A 9 5.42 -14.70 -47.79
C ALA A 9 6.29 -15.86 -47.29
N THR A 10 7.09 -16.50 -48.16
CA THR A 10 8.00 -17.59 -47.75
C THR A 10 9.23 -17.11 -46.98
N LEU A 11 9.65 -15.84 -47.13
CA LEU A 11 10.85 -15.33 -46.47
C LEU A 11 10.64 -15.00 -44.97
N ILE A 12 9.37 -14.80 -44.55
CA ILE A 12 9.01 -14.45 -43.17
C ILE A 12 8.94 -15.69 -42.25
N PHE A 13 8.71 -16.88 -42.82
CA PHE A 13 8.62 -18.14 -42.07
C PHE A 13 9.99 -18.75 -41.70
N LEU A 14 11.10 -18.14 -42.10
CA LEU A 14 12.47 -18.57 -41.73
C LEU A 14 13.03 -17.82 -40.52
N SER A 15 12.19 -17.24 -39.66
CA SER A 15 12.61 -16.80 -38.33
C SER A 15 12.89 -18.03 -37.47
N THR A 16 14.10 -18.58 -37.62
CA THR A 16 14.62 -19.65 -36.78
C THR A 16 14.53 -19.21 -35.32
N ALA A 17 13.77 -19.97 -34.53
CA ALA A 17 13.75 -19.78 -33.08
C ALA A 17 15.20 -19.85 -32.57
N ALA A 18 15.75 -18.72 -32.16
CA ALA A 18 17.07 -18.66 -31.56
C ALA A 18 17.07 -19.54 -30.31
N SER A 19 17.78 -20.65 -30.32
CA SER A 19 18.09 -21.41 -29.11
C SER A 19 19.31 -20.73 -28.53
N ALA A 20 19.11 -19.90 -27.52
CA ALA A 20 20.22 -19.36 -26.76
C ALA A 20 20.78 -20.51 -25.90
N GLU A 21 21.95 -21.01 -26.25
CA GLU A 21 22.70 -21.88 -25.33
C GLU A 21 23.57 -20.98 -24.47
N ILE A 22 23.53 -21.20 -23.15
CA ILE A 22 24.35 -20.46 -22.19
C ILE A 22 25.62 -21.28 -21.94
N TYR A 23 26.76 -20.71 -22.30
CA TYR A 23 28.08 -21.34 -22.16
C TYR A 23 28.83 -20.73 -20.97
N LYS A 24 29.38 -21.60 -20.13
CA LYS A 24 30.36 -21.20 -19.12
C LYS A 24 31.76 -21.42 -19.68
N CYS A 25 32.48 -20.34 -19.96
CA CYS A 25 33.80 -20.37 -20.58
C CYS A 25 34.89 -20.10 -19.54
N ARG A 26 35.99 -20.84 -19.60
CA ARG A 26 37.23 -20.54 -18.86
C ARG A 26 38.20 -19.82 -19.78
N LEU A 27 38.41 -18.54 -19.54
CA LEU A 27 39.31 -17.67 -20.29
C LEU A 27 40.79 -18.07 -20.07
N ALA A 28 41.67 -17.67 -20.99
CA ALA A 28 43.10 -17.94 -20.92
C ALA A 28 43.78 -17.31 -19.68
N ASN A 29 43.19 -16.27 -19.10
CA ASN A 29 43.64 -15.65 -17.84
C ASN A 29 43.20 -16.43 -16.58
N GLY A 30 42.50 -17.55 -16.74
CA GLY A 30 41.99 -18.38 -15.64
C GLY A 30 40.60 -18.00 -15.12
N ASN A 31 40.04 -16.87 -15.55
CA ASN A 31 38.71 -16.42 -15.13
C ASN A 31 37.59 -17.21 -15.84
N THR A 32 36.41 -17.27 -15.23
CA THR A 32 35.22 -17.87 -15.85
C THR A 32 34.16 -16.83 -16.16
N GLU A 33 33.64 -16.87 -17.39
CA GLU A 33 32.58 -15.98 -17.87
C GLU A 33 31.39 -16.79 -18.38
N ILE A 34 30.19 -16.27 -18.19
CA ILE A 34 28.95 -16.84 -18.73
C ILE A 34 28.60 -16.03 -19.97
N SER A 35 28.59 -16.68 -21.13
CA SER A 35 28.32 -16.05 -22.42
C SER A 35 27.17 -16.78 -23.12
N ASN A 36 26.38 -16.02 -23.89
CA ASN A 36 25.36 -16.55 -24.79
C ASN A 36 25.94 -16.95 -26.16
N LEU A 37 27.26 -16.86 -26.31
CA LEU A 37 28.01 -17.24 -27.50
C LEU A 37 28.97 -18.37 -27.16
N PRO A 38 29.28 -19.26 -28.12
CA PRO A 38 30.28 -20.29 -27.92
C PRO A 38 31.63 -19.69 -27.51
N CYS A 39 32.34 -20.42 -26.64
CA CYS A 39 33.58 -19.93 -26.05
C CYS A 39 34.63 -19.60 -27.13
N PRO A 40 35.31 -18.43 -27.04
CA PRO A 40 36.28 -18.01 -28.04
C PRO A 40 37.47 -18.97 -28.13
N LEU A 41 38.13 -19.03 -29.30
CA LEU A 41 39.32 -19.86 -29.52
C LEU A 41 40.40 -19.56 -28.46
N GLY A 42 40.85 -20.60 -27.75
CA GLY A 42 41.81 -20.49 -26.65
C GLY A 42 41.18 -20.47 -25.24
N SER A 43 39.85 -20.50 -25.15
CA SER A 43 39.12 -20.71 -23.89
C SER A 43 38.45 -22.10 -23.88
N SER A 44 38.26 -22.68 -22.69
CA SER A 44 37.60 -24.00 -22.56
C SER A 44 36.16 -23.86 -22.09
N THR A 45 35.24 -24.55 -22.77
CA THR A 45 33.84 -24.66 -22.33
C THR A 45 33.76 -25.60 -21.13
N ILE A 46 33.33 -25.09 -19.98
CA ILE A 46 33.17 -25.88 -18.74
C ILE A 46 31.81 -26.60 -18.76
N THR A 47 30.74 -25.87 -19.04
CA THR A 47 29.37 -26.41 -19.15
C THR A 47 28.58 -25.61 -20.16
N SER A 48 27.81 -26.28 -21.01
CA SER A 48 26.72 -25.67 -21.76
C SER A 48 25.38 -26.07 -21.14
N ARG A 49 24.51 -25.10 -20.91
CA ARG A 49 23.11 -25.36 -20.54
C ARG A 49 22.21 -24.76 -21.62
N PRO A 50 21.35 -25.55 -22.25
CA PRO A 50 20.32 -25.02 -23.13
C PRO A 50 19.36 -24.13 -22.33
N ASP A 51 18.94 -22.98 -22.90
CA ASP A 51 17.83 -22.26 -22.30
C ASP A 51 16.58 -23.13 -22.28
N GLU A 52 15.90 -23.11 -21.13
CA GLU A 52 14.67 -23.85 -20.95
C GLU A 52 13.56 -23.16 -21.73
N ARG A 53 13.23 -23.72 -22.90
CA ARG A 53 12.15 -23.19 -23.73
C ARG A 53 10.81 -23.47 -23.07
N VAL A 54 10.21 -22.42 -22.54
CA VAL A 54 8.80 -22.44 -22.12
C VAL A 54 7.94 -22.71 -23.35
N SER A 55 7.10 -23.75 -23.28
CA SER A 55 6.18 -24.04 -24.39
C SER A 55 5.17 -22.90 -24.58
N GLU A 56 4.78 -22.64 -25.83
CA GLU A 56 3.74 -21.65 -26.16
C GLU A 56 2.41 -21.92 -25.43
N ALA A 57 2.10 -23.20 -25.18
CA ALA A 57 0.93 -23.60 -24.40
C ALA A 57 1.05 -23.16 -22.93
N ALA A 58 2.22 -23.37 -22.30
CA ALA A 58 2.46 -22.94 -20.92
C ALA A 58 2.42 -21.40 -20.80
N ARG A 59 2.96 -20.69 -21.80
CA ARG A 59 2.87 -19.22 -21.86
C ARG A 59 1.43 -18.73 -21.87
N ARG A 60 0.60 -19.25 -22.79
CA ARG A 60 -0.82 -18.88 -22.88
C ARG A 60 -1.60 -19.23 -21.62
N GLN A 61 -1.27 -20.35 -20.98
CA GLN A 61 -1.91 -20.76 -19.74
C GLN A 61 -1.58 -19.80 -18.59
N ALA A 62 -0.32 -19.36 -18.49
CA ALA A 62 0.09 -18.37 -17.50
C ALA A 62 -0.59 -17.01 -17.74
N GLU A 63 -0.70 -16.57 -18.99
CA GLU A 63 -1.44 -15.34 -19.34
C GLU A 63 -2.92 -15.43 -18.91
N HIS A 64 -3.57 -16.56 -19.18
CA HIS A 64 -4.95 -16.80 -18.75
C HIS A 64 -5.11 -16.83 -17.23
N GLU A 65 -4.12 -17.36 -16.51
CA GLU A 65 -4.15 -17.42 -15.06
C GLU A 65 -4.01 -16.02 -14.43
N VAL A 66 -3.08 -15.21 -14.95
CA VAL A 66 -2.93 -13.80 -14.55
C VAL A 66 -4.23 -13.04 -14.78
N GLU A 67 -4.90 -13.27 -15.92
CA GLU A 67 -6.17 -12.64 -16.23
C GLU A 67 -7.27 -13.05 -15.24
N ARG A 68 -7.37 -14.34 -14.88
CA ARG A 68 -8.30 -14.79 -13.83
C ARG A 68 -8.01 -14.16 -12.48
N MET A 69 -6.73 -14.05 -12.11
CA MET A 69 -6.33 -13.41 -10.85
C MET A 69 -6.73 -11.94 -10.82
N ARG A 70 -6.50 -11.20 -11.92
CA ARG A 70 -6.90 -9.79 -12.04
C ARG A 70 -8.41 -9.62 -11.84
N GLN A 71 -9.20 -10.41 -12.55
CA GLN A 71 -10.66 -10.37 -12.42
C GLN A 71 -11.13 -10.70 -11.00
N TYR A 72 -10.47 -11.62 -10.31
CA TYR A 72 -10.80 -11.94 -8.93
C TYR A 72 -10.50 -10.77 -7.98
N VAL A 73 -9.35 -10.13 -8.13
CA VAL A 73 -8.96 -8.96 -7.34
C VAL A 73 -9.91 -7.79 -7.59
N GLU A 74 -10.21 -7.49 -8.85
CA GLU A 74 -11.11 -6.40 -9.22
C GLU A 74 -12.51 -6.59 -8.61
N LYS A 75 -13.05 -7.80 -8.67
CA LYS A 75 -14.35 -8.12 -8.03
C LYS A 75 -14.31 -7.93 -6.52
N ARG A 76 -13.22 -8.35 -5.86
CA ARG A 76 -13.06 -8.19 -4.41
C ARG A 76 -12.92 -6.72 -4.03
N GLU A 77 -12.13 -5.96 -4.76
CA GLU A 77 -11.97 -4.53 -4.52
C GLU A 77 -13.27 -3.76 -4.78
N ALA A 78 -14.02 -4.13 -5.82
CA ALA A 78 -15.33 -3.56 -6.09
C ALA A 78 -16.33 -3.85 -4.95
N SER A 79 -16.37 -5.08 -4.43
CA SER A 79 -17.21 -5.40 -3.26
C SER A 79 -16.78 -4.61 -2.03
N GLN A 80 -15.48 -4.50 -1.78
CA GLN A 80 -14.95 -3.80 -0.61
C GLN A 80 -15.25 -2.31 -0.69
N ARG A 81 -15.10 -1.70 -1.88
CA ARG A 81 -15.45 -0.31 -2.13
C ARG A 81 -16.94 -0.06 -1.91
N ALA A 82 -17.81 -0.98 -2.35
CA ALA A 82 -19.25 -0.87 -2.14
C ALA A 82 -19.62 -0.94 -0.64
N GLU A 83 -19.01 -1.89 0.09
CA GLU A 83 -19.18 -2.01 1.55
C GLU A 83 -18.68 -0.78 2.29
N ASP A 84 -17.51 -0.25 1.92
CA ASP A 84 -16.94 0.95 2.52
C ASP A 84 -17.83 2.18 2.28
N THR A 85 -18.40 2.32 1.08
CA THR A 85 -19.35 3.40 0.80
C THR A 85 -20.62 3.26 1.63
N ALA A 86 -21.20 2.07 1.72
CA ALA A 86 -22.38 1.81 2.53
C ALA A 86 -22.11 2.07 4.02
N ALA A 87 -20.96 1.62 4.54
CA ALA A 87 -20.56 1.85 5.93
C ALA A 87 -20.31 3.34 6.22
N ARG A 88 -19.81 4.12 5.25
CA ARG A 88 -19.68 5.58 5.39
C ARG A 88 -21.04 6.27 5.44
N ASP A 89 -21.97 5.88 4.57
CA ASP A 89 -23.31 6.45 4.54
C ASP A 89 -24.08 6.12 5.82
N GLU A 90 -23.97 4.88 6.32
CA GLU A 90 -24.58 4.47 7.58
C GLU A 90 -23.97 5.22 8.77
N ARG A 91 -22.65 5.45 8.78
CA ARG A 91 -22.00 6.31 9.79
C ARG A 91 -22.48 7.75 9.67
N ALA A 92 -22.64 8.29 8.47
CA ALA A 92 -23.14 9.65 8.26
C ALA A 92 -24.62 9.80 8.71
N ALA A 93 -25.43 8.77 8.50
CA ALA A 93 -26.83 8.73 8.93
C ALA A 93 -26.99 8.54 10.45
N THR A 94 -26.12 7.73 11.07
CA THR A 94 -26.21 7.40 12.50
C THR A 94 -25.44 8.38 13.38
N GLN A 95 -24.51 9.16 12.81
CA GLN A 95 -23.81 10.19 13.55
C GLN A 95 -24.76 11.38 13.75
N PRO A 96 -25.23 11.67 14.99
CA PRO A 96 -25.93 12.93 15.24
C PRO A 96 -24.99 14.03 14.81
N ARG A 97 -25.51 15.01 14.05
CA ARG A 97 -24.81 16.20 13.57
C ARG A 97 -24.01 16.76 14.76
N ARG A 98 -22.75 16.37 14.89
CA ARG A 98 -21.88 16.84 15.97
C ARG A 98 -21.79 18.33 15.68
N THR A 99 -22.43 19.13 16.51
CA THR A 99 -22.15 20.56 16.57
C THR A 99 -20.63 20.68 16.54
N PRO A 100 -20.07 21.48 15.62
CA PRO A 100 -18.63 21.66 15.59
C PRO A 100 -18.18 21.96 17.03
N PRO A 101 -17.04 21.40 17.48
CA PRO A 101 -16.48 21.88 18.74
C PRO A 101 -16.48 23.40 18.67
N PRO A 102 -16.94 24.12 19.73
CA PRO A 102 -16.94 25.57 19.67
C PRO A 102 -15.55 25.97 19.21
N ALA A 103 -15.49 26.74 18.11
CA ALA A 103 -14.23 27.29 17.63
C ALA A 103 -13.51 27.88 18.85
N PRO A 104 -12.17 27.75 18.97
CA PRO A 104 -11.46 28.40 20.05
C PRO A 104 -11.79 29.88 19.95
N THR A 105 -12.74 30.33 20.77
CA THR A 105 -13.27 31.69 20.69
C THR A 105 -12.08 32.59 20.92
N LEU A 106 -11.69 33.38 19.90
CA LEU A 106 -10.55 34.31 20.04
C LEU A 106 -10.74 35.26 21.22
N GLN A 107 -11.99 35.48 21.65
CA GLN A 107 -12.37 36.16 22.89
C GLN A 107 -11.71 35.61 24.18
N ARG A 108 -11.32 34.33 24.22
CA ARG A 108 -10.62 33.74 25.37
C ARG A 108 -9.10 33.88 25.28
N GLN A 109 -8.55 34.10 24.09
CA GLN A 109 -7.11 34.17 23.86
C GLN A 109 -6.58 35.60 23.85
N TYR A 110 -7.39 36.58 23.48
CA TYR A 110 -6.97 37.97 23.35
C TYR A 110 -7.87 38.89 24.20
N ALA A 111 -7.25 39.78 24.97
CA ALA A 111 -7.95 40.68 25.90
C ALA A 111 -8.54 41.92 25.20
N ASN A 112 -8.04 42.26 24.02
CA ASN A 112 -8.48 43.39 23.21
C ASN A 112 -8.39 43.08 21.71
N THR A 113 -9.09 43.88 20.92
CA THR A 113 -9.14 43.81 19.46
C THR A 113 -7.77 44.01 18.82
N GLU A 114 -6.95 44.92 19.35
CA GLU A 114 -5.69 45.35 18.75
C GLU A 114 -4.59 44.29 18.86
N GLU A 115 -4.54 43.54 19.96
CA GLU A 115 -3.59 42.46 20.19
C GLU A 115 -3.90 41.25 19.29
N CYS A 116 -5.19 40.96 19.11
CA CYS A 116 -5.67 39.95 18.18
C CYS A 116 -5.21 40.25 16.74
N LEU A 117 -5.44 41.48 16.25
CA LEU A 117 -5.04 41.89 14.90
C LEU A 117 -3.52 41.85 14.67
N ARG A 118 -2.70 42.29 15.65
CA ARG A 118 -1.23 42.20 15.55
C ARG A 118 -0.73 40.76 15.45
N SER A 119 -1.39 39.83 16.14
CA SER A 119 -1.01 38.41 16.06
C SER A 119 -1.28 37.82 14.68
N ILE A 120 -2.39 38.22 14.04
CA ILE A 120 -2.77 37.76 12.70
C ILE A 120 -1.82 38.31 11.64
N GLU A 121 -1.40 39.56 11.77
CA GLU A 121 -0.44 40.17 10.86
C GLU A 121 0.91 39.44 10.83
N GLY A 122 1.31 38.84 11.96
CA GLY A 122 2.52 38.01 12.06
C GLY A 122 2.39 36.59 11.51
N MET A 123 1.17 36.13 11.17
CA MET A 123 0.91 34.79 10.65
C MET A 123 0.82 34.79 9.12
N ALA A 124 1.52 33.87 8.45
CA ALA A 124 1.45 33.69 7.01
C ALA A 124 0.18 32.91 6.60
N LEU A 125 -0.98 33.57 6.66
CA LEU A 125 -2.29 33.00 6.35
C LEU A 125 -2.72 33.30 4.91
N GLU A 126 -3.52 32.41 4.32
CA GLU A 126 -4.18 32.65 3.04
C GLU A 126 -5.22 33.78 3.16
N ALA A 127 -5.42 34.57 2.11
CA ALA A 127 -6.20 35.82 2.16
C ALA A 127 -7.64 35.64 2.69
N THR A 128 -8.28 34.53 2.33
CA THR A 128 -9.63 34.19 2.79
C THR A 128 -9.66 33.81 4.28
N GLN A 129 -8.65 33.10 4.76
CA GLN A 129 -8.52 32.70 6.15
C GLN A 129 -8.16 33.89 7.04
N ARG A 130 -7.28 34.78 6.56
CA ARG A 130 -6.93 36.02 7.23
C ARG A 130 -8.15 36.92 7.45
N ALA A 131 -8.95 37.13 6.39
CA ALA A 131 -10.15 37.96 6.48
C ALA A 131 -11.19 37.40 7.48
N GLN A 132 -11.32 36.07 7.56
CA GLN A 132 -12.22 35.44 8.54
C GLN A 132 -11.75 35.67 9.98
N MET A 133 -10.44 35.54 10.24
CA MET A 133 -9.90 35.75 11.58
C MET A 133 -9.88 37.22 12.00
N GLU A 134 -9.62 38.15 11.07
CA GLU A 134 -9.72 39.59 11.34
C GLU A 134 -11.16 39.98 11.71
N ALA A 135 -12.16 39.46 11.00
CA ALA A 135 -13.56 39.66 11.33
C ALA A 135 -13.93 39.09 12.72
N GLU A 136 -13.34 37.96 13.10
CA GLU A 136 -13.53 37.38 14.44
C GLU A 136 -12.89 38.25 15.54
N CYS A 137 -11.71 38.83 15.30
CA CYS A 137 -11.07 39.77 16.23
C CYS A 137 -11.96 40.99 16.50
N HIS A 138 -12.59 41.56 15.47
CA HIS A 138 -13.50 42.70 15.61
C HIS A 138 -14.76 42.40 16.46
N ASN A 139 -15.09 41.12 16.67
CA ASN A 139 -16.20 40.68 17.52
C ASN A 139 -15.81 40.45 18.99
N ILE A 140 -14.57 40.76 19.39
CA ILE A 140 -14.15 40.74 20.79
C ILE A 140 -14.69 42.00 21.47
N ALA A 141 -15.80 41.86 22.18
CA ALA A 141 -16.40 42.94 22.94
C ALA A 141 -15.41 43.44 24.02
N ALA A 142 -15.27 44.76 24.15
CA ALA A 142 -14.43 45.38 25.17
C ALA A 142 -14.82 44.88 26.57
N PRO A 143 -13.86 44.59 27.46
CA PRO A 143 -14.16 43.97 28.74
C PRO A 143 -15.05 44.88 29.61
N PRO A 144 -16.13 44.35 30.22
CA PRO A 144 -16.89 45.10 31.20
C PRO A 144 -16.02 45.34 32.45
N GLN A 145 -15.96 46.60 32.89
CA GLN A 145 -15.34 46.99 34.17
C GLN A 145 -16.02 46.20 35.31
N ASN A 146 -15.27 45.31 35.95
CA ASN A 146 -15.75 44.37 36.95
C ASN A 146 -15.91 45.04 38.32
N VAL A 147 -17.16 45.23 38.77
CA VAL A 147 -17.51 45.59 40.15
C VAL A 147 -17.51 44.32 41.01
N TYR A 148 -16.73 44.33 42.09
CA TYR A 148 -16.53 43.18 42.99
C TYR A 148 -17.73 43.02 43.95
N ILE A 149 -18.43 41.88 43.87
CA ILE A 149 -19.45 41.50 44.86
C ILE A 149 -18.90 40.29 45.65
N PRO A 150 -18.72 40.40 46.98
CA PRO A 150 -18.23 39.28 47.78
C PRO A 150 -19.35 38.25 48.01
N GLY A 151 -19.25 37.10 47.34
CA GLY A 151 -20.11 35.94 47.58
C GLY A 151 -19.45 34.95 48.56
N THR A 152 -20.17 34.58 49.62
CA THR A 152 -19.77 33.50 50.53
C THR A 152 -20.07 32.14 49.89
N VAL A 153 -19.10 31.23 49.91
CA VAL A 153 -19.23 29.87 49.35
C VAL A 153 -19.35 28.86 50.50
N PRO A 154 -20.32 27.93 50.50
CA PRO A 154 -20.37 26.86 51.48
C PRO A 154 -19.41 25.72 51.09
N ALA A 155 -18.61 25.26 52.05
CA ALA A 155 -17.67 24.16 51.87
C ALA A 155 -18.41 22.81 51.85
N TYR A 156 -18.28 22.06 50.75
CA TYR A 156 -18.69 20.65 50.67
C TYR A 156 -17.52 19.73 51.08
N PRO A 157 -17.79 18.61 51.77
CA PRO A 157 -16.74 17.69 52.21
C PRO A 157 -16.15 16.90 51.04
N GLN A 158 -14.82 16.88 50.97
CA GLN A 158 -14.01 16.12 50.03
C GLN A 158 -14.02 14.63 50.44
N HIS A 159 -14.44 13.74 49.54
CA HIS A 159 -14.21 12.30 49.70
C HIS A 159 -12.78 11.94 49.29
N PRO A 160 -12.05 11.10 50.05
CA PRO A 160 -10.71 10.70 49.69
C PRO A 160 -10.76 9.68 48.54
N HIS A 161 -10.20 10.05 47.38
CA HIS A 161 -9.87 9.09 46.33
C HIS A 161 -8.64 8.28 46.76
N SER A 162 -8.81 6.97 46.91
CA SER A 162 -7.72 6.02 47.04
C SER A 162 -6.97 5.94 45.70
N HIS A 163 -5.72 6.41 45.70
CA HIS A 163 -4.79 6.19 44.60
C HIS A 163 -4.42 4.70 44.54
N GLN A 164 -4.93 4.01 43.52
CA GLN A 164 -4.42 2.70 43.13
C GLN A 164 -3.21 2.92 42.20
N PRO A 165 -2.03 2.34 42.48
CA PRO A 165 -0.88 2.48 41.60
C PRO A 165 -1.13 1.77 40.26
N PRO A 166 -0.57 2.28 39.15
CA PRO A 166 -0.73 1.67 37.84
C PRO A 166 -0.09 0.29 37.84
N SER A 167 -0.90 -0.72 37.51
CA SER A 167 -0.40 -2.06 37.22
C SER A 167 0.38 -1.99 35.91
N HIS A 168 1.70 -2.20 35.98
CA HIS A 168 2.54 -2.37 34.80
C HIS A 168 2.07 -3.60 34.02
N LEU A 169 1.48 -3.40 32.86
CA LEU A 169 1.35 -4.46 31.86
C LEU A 169 2.76 -4.84 31.39
N PRO A 170 3.15 -6.13 31.41
CA PRO A 170 4.34 -6.57 30.71
C PRO A 170 4.09 -6.45 29.20
N ASN A 171 5.03 -5.81 28.50
CA ASN A 171 5.14 -5.83 27.05
C ASN A 171 5.04 -7.29 26.54
N GLN A 172 3.88 -7.66 26.02
CA GLN A 172 3.73 -8.88 25.22
C GLN A 172 4.28 -8.54 23.83
N LEU A 173 5.51 -8.96 23.59
CA LEU A 173 6.07 -9.13 22.24
C LEU A 173 5.09 -9.97 21.42
N PRO A 174 4.83 -9.69 20.12
CA PRO A 174 3.99 -10.54 19.30
C PRO A 174 4.53 -11.97 19.34
N THR A 175 3.74 -12.87 19.94
CA THR A 175 4.00 -14.31 19.90
C THR A 175 4.00 -14.70 18.42
N GLN A 176 5.15 -15.12 17.92
CA GLN A 176 5.24 -15.76 16.62
C GLN A 176 4.32 -16.99 16.66
N GLN A 177 3.27 -16.95 15.85
CA GLN A 177 2.50 -18.16 15.56
C GLN A 177 3.47 -19.20 14.96
N PRO A 178 3.48 -20.44 15.45
CA PRO A 178 4.20 -21.52 14.79
C PRO A 178 3.68 -21.63 13.35
N MET A 179 4.57 -21.58 12.37
CA MET A 179 4.22 -21.86 10.99
C MET A 179 3.55 -23.25 10.93
N PRO A 180 2.45 -23.41 10.18
CA PRO A 180 1.89 -24.72 9.89
C PRO A 180 2.98 -25.60 9.27
N LYS A 181 3.23 -26.77 9.84
CA LYS A 181 4.08 -27.80 9.24
C LYS A 181 3.55 -28.07 7.83
N THR A 182 4.43 -27.95 6.84
CA THR A 182 4.18 -28.38 5.48
C THR A 182 3.94 -29.89 5.50
N ASP A 183 2.70 -30.31 5.21
CA ASP A 183 2.41 -31.71 4.97
C ASP A 183 3.18 -32.19 3.72
N PRO A 184 3.69 -33.44 3.70
CA PRO A 184 4.32 -34.00 2.52
C PRO A 184 3.32 -34.06 1.36
N LEU A 185 3.77 -33.57 0.21
CA LEU A 185 3.12 -33.63 -1.09
C LEU A 185 2.42 -34.98 -1.32
N PRO A 186 1.11 -35.03 -1.66
CA PRO A 186 0.46 -36.29 -1.99
C PRO A 186 1.13 -36.91 -3.22
N THR A 187 1.64 -38.12 -3.04
CA THR A 187 2.24 -38.93 -4.10
C THR A 187 1.22 -39.11 -5.21
N ALA A 188 1.58 -38.72 -6.43
CA ALA A 188 0.74 -38.89 -7.61
C ALA A 188 0.28 -40.36 -7.76
N PRO A 189 -0.98 -40.60 -8.17
CA PRO A 189 -1.45 -41.97 -8.40
C PRO A 189 -0.68 -42.59 -9.56
N LYS A 190 -0.07 -43.76 -9.32
CA LYS A 190 0.52 -44.59 -10.37
C LYS A 190 -0.61 -45.07 -11.29
N ILE A 191 -0.70 -44.51 -12.48
CA ILE A 191 -1.54 -45.04 -13.55
C ILE A 191 -0.88 -46.34 -14.04
N VAL A 192 -1.46 -47.47 -13.68
CA VAL A 192 -1.12 -48.77 -14.28
C VAL A 192 -1.87 -48.86 -15.60
N MET A 193 -1.15 -48.75 -16.71
CA MET A 193 -1.72 -49.11 -18.02
C MET A 193 -1.70 -50.64 -18.18
N PRO A 194 -2.82 -51.28 -18.55
CA PRO A 194 -2.81 -52.69 -18.90
C PRO A 194 -2.06 -52.90 -20.23
N PRO A 195 -1.37 -54.04 -20.42
CA PRO A 195 -0.68 -54.33 -21.66
C PRO A 195 -1.68 -54.50 -22.80
N LEU A 196 -1.40 -53.82 -23.92
CA LEU A 196 -2.05 -54.06 -25.20
C LEU A 196 -1.89 -55.54 -25.57
N GLN A 197 -3.01 -56.25 -25.64
CA GLN A 197 -3.05 -57.58 -26.22
C GLN A 197 -2.75 -57.49 -27.72
N LYS A 198 -2.01 -58.48 -28.19
CA LYS A 198 -1.32 -58.55 -29.47
C LYS A 198 -2.26 -58.95 -30.61
#